data_AF-A0A8H7VB18-F1
#
_entry.id   AF-A0A8H7VB18-F1
#
_cell.length_a   1.000
_cell.length_b   1.000
_cell.length_c   1.000
_cell.angle_alpha   90.00
_cell.angle_beta   90.00
_cell.angle_gamma   90.00
#
_symmetry.space_group_name_H-M   'P 1'
#
loop_
_entity.id
_entity.type
_entity.pdbx_description
1 polymer ?
#
loop_
_entity_poly.entity_id
_entity_poly.type
_entity_poly.pdbx_seq_one_letter_code
_entity_poly.pdbx_strand_id
1 'polypeptide(L)'
;MGLTTITNFTVLAIIDKFAWGRNLAFVLWIIEYILTIITVLVVPYFVIVHHNHALETMNGTWLLPLIPCVVASASGGLIAQYLDHDRALVILIISIITMGMGLSLALSVIVIYFYRLIVNKLPPREVIISSFLPLGPLGQGAYGLIQLGIASKTILGDHYIVGLGDVAHSVGFLTALFLWGYGVWYLVVATFSVAITTKDGIPFNMGWWALTFPLGVFTTATLSFGKILDSMFFLVLGAIFTCSLVLIWLSVMAKTLKGIFTTEVFYAPCLTPVTSSL
;
A
#
# COMPACT_ATOMS: atom_id res chain seq x y z
N MET A 1 -5.21 -6.39 2.21
CA MET A 1 -4.20 -5.61 2.96
C MET A 1 -3.78 -6.28 4.26
N GLY A 2 -4.59 -6.30 5.33
CA GLY A 2 -4.19 -6.95 6.59
C GLY A 2 -3.88 -8.45 6.41
N LEU A 3 -4.77 -9.17 5.71
CA LEU A 3 -4.58 -10.58 5.34
C LEU A 3 -3.30 -10.78 4.50
N THR A 4 -2.99 -9.84 3.61
CA THR A 4 -1.79 -9.87 2.77
C THR A 4 -0.51 -9.94 3.59
N THR A 5 -0.44 -9.22 4.71
CA THR A 5 0.72 -9.26 5.61
C THR A 5 0.92 -10.67 6.15
N ILE A 6 -0.17 -11.38 6.47
CA ILE A 6 -0.14 -12.78 6.94
C ILE A 6 0.27 -13.72 5.80
N THR A 7 -0.28 -13.52 4.59
CA THR A 7 0.11 -14.25 3.39
C THR A 7 1.61 -14.13 3.13
N ASN A 8 2.13 -12.89 3.07
CA ASN A 8 3.55 -12.63 2.82
C ASN A 8 4.44 -13.13 3.95
N PHE A 9 4.01 -13.02 5.21
CA PHE A 9 4.74 -13.62 6.34
C PHE A 9 4.84 -15.14 6.20
N THR A 10 3.74 -15.80 5.79
CA THR A 10 3.74 -17.24 5.53
C THR A 10 4.74 -17.59 4.42
N VAL A 11 4.80 -16.80 3.35
CA VAL A 11 5.77 -17.00 2.27
C VAL A 11 7.20 -16.86 2.78
N LEU A 12 7.51 -15.75 3.47
CA LEU A 12 8.88 -15.38 3.83
C LEU A 12 9.45 -16.16 5.03
N ALA A 13 8.61 -16.64 5.95
CA ALA A 13 9.07 -17.21 7.21
C ALA A 13 8.68 -18.69 7.43
N ILE A 14 7.69 -19.20 6.69
CA ILE A 14 7.06 -20.51 6.98
C ILE A 14 7.29 -21.53 5.85
N ILE A 15 7.29 -21.12 4.57
CA ILE A 15 7.37 -22.05 3.42
C ILE A 15 8.60 -22.98 3.49
N ASP A 16 9.77 -22.45 3.84
CA ASP A 16 11.00 -23.26 3.92
C ASP A 16 11.07 -24.15 5.17
N LYS A 17 10.24 -23.87 6.19
CA LYS A 17 10.23 -24.60 7.46
C LYS A 17 9.17 -25.70 7.51
N PHE A 18 8.06 -25.51 6.81
CA PHE A 18 6.89 -26.40 6.91
C PHE A 18 6.29 -26.69 5.54
N ALA A 19 6.13 -27.98 5.22
CA ALA A 19 5.60 -28.43 3.93
C ALA A 19 4.19 -27.88 3.61
N TRP A 20 3.36 -27.63 4.63
CA TRP A 20 2.02 -27.06 4.48
C TRP A 20 2.03 -25.54 4.20
N GLY A 21 3.16 -24.85 4.41
CA GLY A 21 3.26 -23.40 4.29
C GLY A 21 2.89 -22.88 2.90
N ARG A 22 3.27 -23.60 1.85
CA ARG A 22 2.93 -23.24 0.46
C ARG A 22 1.43 -23.26 0.20
N ASN A 23 0.77 -24.34 0.62
CA ASN A 23 -0.68 -24.49 0.45
C ASN A 23 -1.44 -23.46 1.29
N LEU A 24 -0.97 -23.16 2.51
CA LEU A 24 -1.58 -22.11 3.33
C LEU A 24 -1.47 -20.75 2.64
N ALA A 25 -0.27 -20.35 2.21
CA ALA A 25 -0.07 -19.08 1.52
C ALA A 25 -0.94 -18.97 0.27
N PHE A 26 -1.07 -20.06 -0.50
CA PHE A 26 -1.91 -20.11 -1.70
C PHE A 26 -3.39 -19.88 -1.37
N VAL A 27 -3.92 -20.57 -0.36
CA VAL A 27 -5.32 -20.40 0.06
C VAL A 27 -5.59 -19.00 0.59
N LEU A 28 -4.67 -18.46 1.42
CA LEU A 28 -4.79 -17.10 1.94
C LEU A 28 -4.78 -16.07 0.81
N TRP A 29 -3.94 -16.27 -0.21
CA TRP A 29 -3.88 -15.40 -1.38
C TRP A 29 -5.17 -15.42 -2.20
N ILE A 30 -5.81 -16.59 -2.38
CA ILE A 30 -7.11 -16.68 -3.06
C ILE A 30 -8.19 -15.88 -2.31
N ILE A 31 -8.26 -16.04 -0.99
CA ILE A 31 -9.21 -15.30 -0.15
C ILE A 31 -8.95 -13.79 -0.26
N GLU A 32 -7.68 -13.40 -0.19
CA GLU A 32 -7.24 -12.02 -0.36
C GLU A 32 -7.65 -11.45 -1.72
N TYR A 33 -7.45 -12.20 -2.80
CA TYR A 33 -7.79 -11.79 -4.16
C TYR A 33 -9.30 -11.57 -4.30
N ILE A 34 -10.13 -12.49 -3.80
CA ILE A 34 -11.60 -12.35 -3.85
C ILE A 34 -12.05 -11.09 -3.10
N LEU A 35 -11.56 -10.90 -1.87
CA LEU A 35 -11.87 -9.69 -1.09
C LEU A 35 -11.42 -8.42 -1.79
N THR A 36 -10.25 -8.48 -2.44
CA THR A 36 -9.67 -7.36 -3.18
C THR A 36 -10.53 -6.94 -4.36
N ILE A 37 -11.00 -7.90 -5.16
CA ILE A 37 -11.91 -7.65 -6.29
C ILE A 37 -13.22 -7.03 -5.81
N ILE A 38 -13.78 -7.53 -4.70
CA ILE A 38 -14.96 -6.93 -4.08
C ILE A 38 -14.67 -5.47 -3.71
N THR A 39 -13.55 -5.17 -3.02
CA THR A 39 -13.24 -3.78 -2.65
C THR A 39 -13.04 -2.86 -3.84
N VAL A 40 -12.26 -3.25 -4.85
CA VAL A 40 -11.87 -2.35 -5.95
C VAL A 40 -12.99 -2.13 -6.96
N LEU A 41 -13.94 -3.07 -7.07
CA LEU A 41 -15.09 -2.92 -7.97
C LEU A 41 -16.31 -2.35 -7.26
N VAL A 42 -16.67 -2.91 -6.10
CA VAL A 42 -17.93 -2.57 -5.44
C VAL A 42 -17.82 -1.21 -4.75
N VAL A 43 -16.76 -0.93 -4.00
CA VAL A 43 -16.69 0.31 -3.21
C VAL A 43 -16.66 1.55 -4.10
N PRO A 44 -15.80 1.66 -5.14
CA PRO A 44 -15.84 2.80 -6.05
C PRO A 44 -17.18 2.94 -6.78
N TYR A 45 -17.80 1.83 -7.19
CA TYR A 45 -19.12 1.87 -7.83
C TYR A 45 -20.18 2.47 -6.90
N PHE A 46 -20.23 2.03 -5.63
CA PHE A 46 -21.15 2.60 -4.65
C PHE A 46 -20.85 4.08 -4.36
N VAL A 47 -19.57 4.47 -4.29
CA VAL A 47 -19.18 5.88 -4.15
C VAL A 47 -19.71 6.71 -5.31
N ILE A 48 -19.59 6.23 -6.55
CA ILE A 48 -20.08 6.92 -7.74
C ILE A 48 -21.60 7.06 -7.74
N VAL A 49 -22.33 6.02 -7.32
CA VAL A 49 -23.80 5.97 -7.43
C VAL A 49 -24.50 6.66 -6.25
N HIS A 50 -23.96 6.53 -5.04
CA HIS A 50 -24.68 6.88 -3.82
C HIS A 50 -24.11 8.05 -3.05
N HIS A 51 -22.86 8.46 -3.29
CA HIS A 51 -22.24 9.52 -2.50
C HIS A 51 -22.04 10.81 -3.29
N ASN A 52 -22.48 11.92 -2.70
CA ASN A 52 -22.12 13.25 -3.18
C ASN A 52 -20.71 13.59 -2.70
N HIS A 53 -19.79 13.83 -3.62
CA HIS A 53 -18.41 14.19 -3.30
C HIS A 53 -18.07 15.56 -3.88
N ALA A 54 -17.39 16.39 -3.08
CA ALA A 54 -16.88 17.68 -3.50
C ALA A 54 -15.34 17.64 -3.50
N LEU A 55 -14.71 18.39 -4.40
CA LEU A 55 -13.25 18.43 -4.51
C LEU A 55 -12.59 18.94 -3.21
N GLU A 56 -13.29 19.78 -2.45
CA GLU A 56 -12.80 20.34 -1.18
C GLU A 56 -12.64 19.29 -0.07
N THR A 57 -13.55 18.31 -0.03
CA THR A 57 -13.56 17.24 0.98
C THR A 57 -12.66 16.07 0.61
N MET A 58 -12.15 16.05 -0.62
CA MET A 58 -11.20 15.05 -1.08
C MET A 58 -9.92 15.07 -0.25
N ASN A 59 -9.49 13.90 0.19
CA ASN A 59 -8.26 13.67 0.93
C ASN A 59 -7.67 12.28 0.57
N GLY A 60 -6.52 11.93 1.15
CA GLY A 60 -5.80 10.71 0.78
C GLY A 60 -6.59 9.40 1.00
N THR A 61 -7.63 9.41 1.84
CA THR A 61 -8.43 8.21 2.15
C THR A 61 -9.19 7.64 0.95
N TRP A 62 -9.39 8.43 -0.12
CA TRP A 62 -10.00 7.95 -1.36
C TRP A 62 -9.17 6.85 -2.05
N LEU A 63 -7.90 6.70 -1.67
CA LEU A 63 -7.04 5.60 -2.15
C LEU A 63 -7.32 4.27 -1.46
N LEU A 64 -7.91 4.27 -0.25
CA LEU A 64 -8.09 3.07 0.57
C LEU A 64 -8.83 1.91 -0.11
N PRO A 65 -9.90 2.10 -0.91
CA PRO A 65 -10.54 0.99 -1.61
C PRO A 65 -9.73 0.47 -2.81
N LEU A 66 -8.77 1.25 -3.31
CA LEU A 66 -7.99 0.93 -4.52
C LEU A 66 -6.67 0.23 -4.19
N ILE A 67 -6.03 0.62 -3.10
CA ILE A 67 -4.75 0.08 -2.63
C ILE A 67 -4.75 -1.45 -2.49
N PRO A 68 -5.81 -2.12 -1.96
CA PRO A 68 -5.84 -3.58 -1.84
C PRO A 68 -5.50 -4.30 -3.15
N CYS A 69 -5.87 -3.72 -4.30
CA CYS A 69 -5.59 -4.25 -5.63
C CYS A 69 -4.09 -4.33 -5.93
N VAL A 70 -3.36 -3.23 -5.69
CA VAL A 70 -1.90 -3.16 -5.84
C VAL A 70 -1.21 -4.08 -4.83
N VAL A 71 -1.77 -4.19 -3.62
CA VAL A 71 -1.24 -5.03 -2.54
C VAL A 71 -1.34 -6.52 -2.86
N ALA A 72 -2.51 -6.99 -3.30
CA ALA A 72 -2.74 -8.38 -3.67
C ALA A 72 -1.92 -8.80 -4.89
N SER A 73 -1.77 -7.89 -5.85
CA SER A 73 -0.91 -8.11 -7.01
C SER A 73 0.56 -8.34 -6.62
N ALA A 74 1.12 -7.48 -5.77
CA ALA A 74 2.49 -7.63 -5.30
C ALA A 74 2.70 -8.92 -4.49
N SER A 75 1.72 -9.27 -3.65
CA SER A 75 1.66 -10.54 -2.91
C SER A 75 1.66 -11.73 -3.87
N GLY A 76 0.91 -11.63 -4.96
CA GLY A 76 0.82 -12.64 -6.01
C GLY A 76 2.14 -12.84 -6.76
N GLY A 77 2.84 -11.74 -7.09
CA GLY A 77 4.19 -11.81 -7.65
C GLY A 77 5.21 -12.44 -6.71
N LEU A 78 5.05 -12.26 -5.38
CA LEU A 78 5.92 -12.89 -4.39
C LEU A 78 5.64 -14.40 -4.28
N ILE A 79 4.38 -14.79 -4.06
CA ILE A 79 4.04 -16.21 -3.84
C ILE A 79 4.25 -17.06 -5.10
N ALA A 80 4.04 -16.51 -6.30
CA ALA A 80 4.19 -17.25 -7.56
C ALA A 80 5.61 -17.86 -7.71
N GLN A 81 6.62 -17.26 -7.10
CA GLN A 81 8.01 -17.75 -7.11
C GLN A 81 8.20 -19.08 -6.36
N TYR A 82 7.22 -19.51 -5.55
CA TYR A 82 7.31 -20.69 -4.68
C TYR A 82 6.29 -21.78 -5.02
N LEU A 83 5.46 -21.57 -6.04
CA LEU A 83 4.41 -22.50 -6.46
C LEU A 83 4.86 -23.38 -7.62
N ASP A 84 4.13 -24.46 -7.86
CA ASP A 84 4.21 -25.22 -9.10
C ASP A 84 3.83 -24.35 -10.31
N HIS A 85 4.39 -24.68 -11.48
CA HIS A 85 4.33 -23.84 -12.68
C HIS A 85 2.89 -23.45 -13.06
N ASP A 86 1.94 -24.38 -13.03
CA ASP A 86 0.55 -24.13 -13.43
C ASP A 86 -0.12 -23.10 -12.50
N ARG A 87 0.01 -23.28 -11.18
CA ARG A 87 -0.53 -22.32 -10.20
C ARG A 87 0.20 -20.99 -10.27
N ALA A 88 1.52 -21.02 -10.44
CA ALA A 88 2.35 -19.83 -10.53
C ALA A 88 1.97 -18.96 -11.73
N LEU A 89 1.75 -19.56 -12.90
CA LEU A 89 1.32 -18.88 -14.11
C LEU A 89 -0.03 -18.21 -13.95
N VAL A 90 -1.03 -18.91 -13.40
CA VAL A 90 -2.36 -18.33 -13.17
C VAL A 90 -2.29 -17.15 -12.21
N ILE A 91 -1.59 -17.29 -11.09
CA ILE A 91 -1.44 -16.19 -10.12
C ILE A 91 -0.69 -15.02 -10.75
N LEU A 92 0.37 -15.27 -11.51
CA LEU A 92 1.15 -14.22 -12.16
C LEU A 92 0.27 -13.40 -13.11
N ILE A 93 -0.49 -14.05 -13.98
CA ILE A 93 -1.38 -13.36 -14.95
C ILE A 93 -2.43 -12.53 -14.21
N ILE A 94 -3.11 -13.11 -13.22
CA ILE A 94 -4.10 -12.39 -12.39
C ILE A 94 -3.43 -11.19 -11.70
N SER A 95 -2.21 -11.37 -11.21
CA SER A 95 -1.47 -10.32 -10.50
C SER A 95 -1.06 -9.19 -11.43
N ILE A 96 -0.66 -9.46 -12.67
CA ILE A 96 -0.35 -8.41 -13.66
C ILE A 96 -1.62 -7.61 -14.00
N ILE A 97 -2.76 -8.28 -14.22
CA ILE A 97 -4.05 -7.62 -14.53
C ILE A 97 -4.47 -6.73 -13.36
N THR A 98 -4.41 -7.25 -12.13
CA THR A 98 -4.76 -6.49 -10.93
C THR A 98 -3.78 -5.35 -10.66
N MET A 99 -2.49 -5.48 -10.96
CA MET A 99 -1.54 -4.37 -10.90
C MET A 99 -2.00 -3.22 -11.78
N GLY A 100 -2.32 -3.52 -13.04
CA GLY A 100 -2.80 -2.53 -14.02
C GLY A 100 -4.06 -1.81 -13.54
N MET A 101 -5.05 -2.56 -13.06
CA MET A 101 -6.30 -2.01 -12.52
C MET A 101 -6.05 -1.12 -11.29
N GLY A 102 -5.34 -1.64 -10.29
CA GLY A 102 -5.11 -0.94 -9.02
C GLY A 102 -4.26 0.32 -9.19
N LEU A 103 -3.15 0.23 -9.93
CA LEU A 103 -2.23 1.33 -10.11
C LEU A 103 -2.83 2.44 -10.98
N SER A 104 -3.57 2.11 -12.04
CA SER A 104 -4.21 3.11 -12.91
C SER A 104 -5.29 3.91 -12.18
N LEU A 105 -6.13 3.23 -11.38
CA LEU A 105 -7.14 3.90 -10.55
C LEU A 105 -6.47 4.75 -9.45
N ALA A 106 -5.44 4.22 -8.80
CA ALA A 106 -4.72 4.97 -7.78
C ALA A 106 -4.03 6.22 -8.34
N LEU A 107 -3.35 6.13 -9.49
CA LEU A 107 -2.71 7.27 -10.13
C LEU A 107 -3.73 8.35 -10.53
N SER A 108 -4.90 7.96 -11.02
CA SER A 108 -5.99 8.90 -11.29
C SER A 108 -6.40 9.68 -10.04
N VAL A 109 -6.58 9.01 -8.90
CA VAL A 109 -6.89 9.66 -7.62
C VAL A 109 -5.73 10.52 -7.12
N ILE A 110 -4.49 10.09 -7.29
CA ILE A 110 -3.29 10.85 -6.91
C ILE A 110 -3.21 12.17 -7.69
N VAL A 111 -3.48 12.14 -9.00
CA VAL A 111 -3.49 13.35 -9.85
C VAL A 111 -4.58 14.33 -9.39
N ILE A 112 -5.78 13.85 -9.10
CA ILE A 112 -6.86 14.71 -8.58
C ILE A 112 -6.49 15.25 -7.19
N TYR A 113 -5.84 14.45 -6.35
CA TYR A 113 -5.36 14.88 -5.03
C TYR A 113 -4.28 15.96 -5.15
N PHE A 114 -3.35 15.82 -6.08
CA PHE A 114 -2.36 16.86 -6.39
C PHE A 114 -3.04 18.17 -6.79
N TYR A 115 -4.01 18.12 -7.70
CA TYR A 115 -4.79 19.28 -8.08
C TYR A 115 -5.53 19.91 -6.89
N ARG A 116 -6.13 19.08 -6.03
CA ARG A 116 -6.78 19.52 -4.79
C ARG A 116 -5.82 20.26 -3.87
N LEU A 117 -4.57 19.80 -3.71
CA LEU A 117 -3.58 20.47 -2.87
C LEU A 117 -3.23 21.87 -3.39
N ILE A 118 -3.28 22.09 -4.71
CA ILE A 118 -3.06 23.39 -5.34
C ILE A 118 -4.22 24.34 -5.05
N VAL A 119 -5.47 23.89 -5.27
CA VAL A 119 -6.64 24.78 -5.20
C VAL A 119 -7.19 24.97 -3.77
N ASN A 120 -7.08 23.94 -2.92
CA ASN A 120 -7.69 23.89 -1.58
C ASN A 120 -6.65 23.81 -0.44
N LYS A 121 -5.37 24.10 -0.72
CA LYS A 121 -4.24 24.04 0.23
C LYS A 121 -4.11 22.67 0.92
N LEU A 122 -3.47 22.62 2.08
CA LEU A 122 -3.31 21.39 2.87
C LEU A 122 -4.66 20.92 3.45
N PRO A 123 -4.85 19.60 3.68
CA PRO A 123 -6.00 19.10 4.42
C PRO A 123 -6.06 19.64 5.86
N PRO A 124 -7.23 19.62 6.52
CA PRO A 124 -7.35 19.95 7.93
C PRO A 124 -6.41 19.11 8.82
N ARG A 125 -5.99 19.66 9.97
CA ARG A 125 -5.03 19.02 10.88
C ARG A 125 -5.48 17.65 11.37
N GLU A 126 -6.79 17.41 11.44
CA GLU A 126 -7.40 16.15 11.88
C GLU A 126 -7.12 14.99 10.90
N VAL A 127 -6.94 15.30 9.62
CA VAL A 127 -6.72 14.33 8.53
C VAL A 127 -5.37 14.53 7.84
N ILE A 128 -4.50 15.40 8.34
CA ILE A 128 -3.21 15.73 7.72
C ILE A 128 -2.32 14.49 7.53
N ILE A 129 -2.44 13.51 8.43
CA ILE A 129 -1.72 12.23 8.35
C ILE A 129 -2.06 11.46 7.06
N SER A 130 -3.28 11.63 6.51
CA SER A 130 -3.67 11.01 5.24
C SER A 130 -2.84 11.48 4.04
N SER A 131 -2.06 12.56 4.17
CA SER A 131 -1.13 13.04 3.12
C SER A 131 -0.04 12.03 2.76
N PHE A 132 0.23 11.04 3.62
CA PHE A 132 1.15 9.94 3.33
C PHE A 132 0.51 8.82 2.50
N LEU A 133 -0.81 8.75 2.37
CA LEU A 133 -1.49 7.65 1.67
C LEU A 133 -1.11 7.48 0.20
N PRO A 134 -0.78 8.52 -0.59
CA PRO A 134 -0.23 8.36 -1.94
C PRO A 134 1.04 7.51 -2.00
N LEU A 135 1.87 7.45 -0.95
CA LEU A 135 3.01 6.53 -0.89
C LEU A 135 2.59 5.06 -0.92
N GLY A 136 1.37 4.74 -0.50
CA GLY A 136 0.84 3.39 -0.49
C GLY A 136 0.89 2.73 -1.86
N PRO A 137 0.11 3.19 -2.84
CA PRO A 137 0.13 2.64 -4.19
C PRO A 137 1.45 2.89 -4.93
N LEU A 138 2.18 3.97 -4.66
CA LEU A 138 3.47 4.24 -5.32
C LEU A 138 4.58 3.29 -4.83
N GLY A 139 4.73 3.14 -3.51
CA GLY A 139 5.69 2.22 -2.90
C GLY A 139 5.31 0.76 -3.10
N GLN A 140 4.04 0.41 -2.89
CA GLN A 140 3.56 -0.96 -3.13
C GLN A 140 3.61 -1.31 -4.61
N GLY A 141 3.29 -0.37 -5.51
CA GLY A 141 3.41 -0.56 -6.95
C GLY A 141 4.86 -0.81 -7.35
N ALA A 142 5.80 -0.03 -6.82
CA ALA A 142 7.23 -0.25 -7.04
C ALA A 142 7.69 -1.64 -6.54
N TYR A 143 7.38 -2.00 -5.29
CA TYR A 143 7.69 -3.32 -4.76
C TYR A 143 7.04 -4.45 -5.57
N GLY A 144 5.76 -4.29 -5.93
CA GLY A 144 5.00 -5.30 -6.67
C GLY A 144 5.53 -5.51 -8.08
N LEU A 145 5.88 -4.45 -8.81
CA LEU A 145 6.45 -4.56 -10.15
C LEU A 145 7.81 -5.27 -10.14
N ILE A 146 8.61 -5.06 -9.10
CA ILE A 146 9.83 -5.84 -8.89
C ILE A 146 9.50 -7.33 -8.73
N GLN A 147 8.58 -7.68 -7.83
CA GLN A 147 8.21 -9.08 -7.59
C GLN A 147 7.59 -9.75 -8.83
N LEU A 148 6.70 -9.05 -9.53
CA LEU A 148 6.11 -9.53 -10.78
C LEU A 148 7.17 -9.70 -11.87
N GLY A 149 8.16 -8.80 -11.94
CA GLY A 149 9.27 -8.93 -12.88
C GLY A 149 10.13 -10.15 -12.60
N ILE A 150 10.48 -10.41 -11.33
CA ILE A 150 11.24 -11.61 -10.92
C ILE A 150 10.45 -12.89 -11.25
N ALA A 151 9.16 -12.92 -10.91
CA ALA A 151 8.28 -14.03 -11.22
C ALA A 151 8.13 -14.24 -12.74
N SER A 152 7.99 -13.17 -13.53
CA SER A 152 7.84 -13.25 -14.98
C SER A 152 9.08 -13.84 -15.66
N LYS A 153 10.28 -13.47 -15.19
CA LYS A 153 11.53 -14.02 -15.72
C LYS A 153 11.60 -15.54 -15.60
N THR A 154 11.15 -16.08 -14.46
CA THR A 154 11.23 -17.51 -14.16
C THR A 154 10.05 -18.31 -14.71
N ILE A 155 8.83 -17.76 -14.65
CA ILE A 155 7.59 -18.45 -15.02
C ILE A 155 7.30 -18.32 -16.52
N LEU A 156 7.49 -17.14 -17.12
CA LEU A 156 7.21 -16.93 -18.54
C LEU A 156 8.42 -17.28 -19.40
N GLY A 157 9.63 -16.86 -18.98
CA GLY A 157 10.86 -17.06 -19.75
C GLY A 157 10.69 -16.71 -21.23
N ASP A 158 11.11 -17.62 -22.09
CA ASP A 158 10.91 -17.58 -23.55
C ASP A 158 9.79 -18.52 -24.03
N HIS A 159 9.00 -19.08 -23.11
CA HIS A 159 8.04 -20.16 -23.43
C HIS A 159 6.91 -19.74 -24.38
N TYR A 160 6.51 -18.46 -24.32
CA TYR A 160 5.37 -17.93 -25.09
C TYR A 160 5.80 -16.92 -26.16
N ILE A 161 6.68 -15.99 -25.78
CA ILE A 161 7.24 -14.96 -26.65
C ILE A 161 8.71 -14.86 -26.29
N VAL A 162 9.59 -14.88 -27.29
CA VAL A 162 11.04 -14.78 -27.09
C VAL A 162 11.38 -13.46 -26.39
N GLY A 163 12.10 -13.54 -25.28
CA GLY A 163 12.52 -12.41 -24.45
C GLY A 163 11.47 -11.91 -23.47
N LEU A 164 10.27 -12.50 -23.41
CA LEU A 164 9.15 -11.95 -22.62
C LEU A 164 9.48 -11.84 -21.13
N GLY A 165 10.02 -12.89 -20.53
CA GLY A 165 10.38 -12.90 -19.12
C GLY A 165 11.43 -11.84 -18.76
N ASP A 166 12.48 -11.71 -19.56
CA ASP A 166 13.55 -10.73 -19.35
C ASP A 166 13.09 -9.29 -19.58
N VAL A 167 12.25 -9.06 -20.60
CA VAL A 167 11.64 -7.75 -20.86
C VAL A 167 10.69 -7.37 -19.73
N ALA A 168 9.83 -8.28 -19.27
CA ALA A 168 8.93 -8.03 -18.15
C ALA A 168 9.70 -7.70 -16.86
N HIS A 169 10.82 -8.39 -16.60
CA HIS A 169 11.70 -8.09 -15.48
C HIS A 169 12.31 -6.68 -15.58
N SER A 170 12.86 -6.34 -16.75
CA SER A 170 13.53 -5.06 -16.99
C SER A 170 12.54 -3.89 -16.93
N VAL A 171 11.37 -4.03 -17.57
CA VAL A 171 10.29 -3.02 -17.53
C VAL A 171 9.77 -2.89 -16.10
N GLY A 172 9.50 -3.99 -15.41
CA GLY A 172 9.04 -3.98 -14.02
C GLY A 172 10.01 -3.22 -13.11
N PHE A 173 11.31 -3.44 -13.26
CA PHE A 173 12.35 -2.71 -12.51
C PHE A 173 12.37 -1.20 -12.82
N LEU A 174 12.38 -0.82 -14.11
CA LEU A 174 12.43 0.59 -14.52
C LEU A 174 11.17 1.35 -14.11
N THR A 175 10.00 0.74 -14.28
CA THR A 175 8.73 1.32 -13.84
C THR A 175 8.67 1.43 -12.31
N ALA A 176 9.20 0.44 -11.58
CA ALA A 176 9.31 0.54 -10.12
C ALA A 176 10.16 1.75 -9.69
N LEU A 177 11.30 1.98 -10.35
CA LEU A 177 12.19 3.10 -10.03
C LEU A 177 11.51 4.45 -10.32
N PHE A 178 10.75 4.53 -11.41
CA PHE A 178 9.92 5.69 -11.72
C PHE A 178 8.88 5.97 -10.63
N LEU A 179 8.12 4.96 -10.21
CA LEU A 179 7.14 5.08 -9.13
C LEU A 179 7.79 5.46 -7.79
N TRP A 180 8.97 4.93 -7.50
CA TRP A 180 9.73 5.28 -6.31
C TRP A 180 10.11 6.76 -6.31
N GLY A 181 10.63 7.27 -7.43
CA GLY A 181 10.94 8.69 -7.59
C GLY A 181 9.71 9.59 -7.41
N TYR A 182 8.56 9.19 -7.93
CA TYR A 182 7.30 9.91 -7.68
C TYR A 182 6.88 9.85 -6.20
N GLY A 183 7.10 8.70 -5.56
CA GLY A 183 6.89 8.51 -4.14
C GLY A 183 7.75 9.45 -3.29
N VAL A 184 9.02 9.67 -3.63
CA VAL A 184 9.89 10.62 -2.91
C VAL A 184 9.25 12.00 -2.82
N TRP A 185 8.64 12.48 -3.90
CA TRP A 185 7.95 13.77 -3.89
C TRP A 185 6.82 13.80 -2.84
N TYR A 186 5.95 12.78 -2.83
CA TYR A 186 4.88 12.68 -1.83
C TYR A 186 5.39 12.49 -0.41
N LEU A 187 6.49 11.74 -0.20
CA LEU A 187 7.12 11.59 1.11
C LEU A 187 7.56 12.95 1.65
N VAL A 188 8.25 13.75 0.82
CA VAL A 188 8.74 15.07 1.19
C VAL A 188 7.59 16.02 1.48
N VAL A 189 6.60 16.09 0.58
CA VAL A 189 5.43 16.97 0.75
C VAL A 189 4.62 16.60 1.98
N ALA A 190 4.35 15.32 2.22
CA ALA A 190 3.61 14.86 3.40
C ALA A 190 4.38 15.16 4.70
N THR A 191 5.69 14.95 4.70
CA THR A 191 6.56 15.27 5.85
C THR A 191 6.54 16.75 6.19
N PHE A 192 6.72 17.63 5.20
CA PHE A 192 6.64 19.07 5.42
C PHE A 192 5.25 19.54 5.83
N SER A 193 4.20 18.94 5.25
CA SER A 193 2.81 19.23 5.61
C SER A 193 2.57 18.94 7.09
N VAL A 194 2.97 17.76 7.57
CA VAL A 194 2.86 17.41 9.00
C VAL A 194 3.74 18.29 9.88
N ALA A 195 4.98 18.59 9.47
CA ALA A 195 5.89 19.43 10.24
C ALA A 195 5.31 20.84 10.48
N ILE A 196 4.76 21.48 9.43
CA ILE A 196 4.17 22.81 9.53
C ILE A 196 2.88 22.79 10.36
N THR A 197 2.05 21.76 10.22
CA THR A 197 0.78 21.62 10.96
C THR A 197 0.98 21.18 12.42
N THR A 198 2.17 20.69 12.79
CA THR A 198 2.46 20.29 14.18
C THR A 198 2.31 21.46 15.16
N LYS A 199 2.62 22.69 14.74
CA LYS A 199 2.43 23.91 15.54
C LYS A 199 0.97 24.16 15.93
N ASP A 200 0.03 23.65 15.13
CA ASP A 200 -1.42 23.83 15.32
C ASP A 200 -2.01 22.72 16.21
N GLY A 201 -1.18 21.80 16.73
CA GLY A 201 -1.59 20.70 17.60
C GLY A 201 -2.41 19.64 16.85
N ILE A 202 -1.74 18.68 16.21
CA ILE A 202 -2.40 17.57 15.51
C ILE A 202 -3.01 16.61 16.53
N PRO A 203 -4.35 16.47 16.58
CA PRO A 203 -4.98 15.55 17.53
C PRO A 203 -4.64 14.11 17.16
N PHE A 204 -4.46 13.28 18.19
CA PHE A 204 -4.35 11.85 17.98
C PHE A 204 -5.73 11.26 17.65
N ASN A 205 -5.78 10.42 16.62
CA ASN A 205 -6.95 9.63 16.25
C ASN A 205 -6.47 8.33 15.58
N MET A 206 -7.38 7.39 15.33
CA MET A 206 -7.03 6.10 14.73
C MET A 206 -6.47 6.22 13.29
N GLY A 207 -6.67 7.37 12.62
CA GLY A 207 -6.06 7.68 11.33
C GLY A 207 -4.54 7.73 11.36
N TRP A 208 -3.90 7.86 12.54
CA TRP A 208 -2.44 7.78 12.66
C TRP A 208 -1.86 6.43 12.24
N TRP A 209 -2.64 5.34 12.33
CA TRP A 209 -2.25 4.04 11.82
C TRP A 209 -2.00 4.03 10.31
N ALA A 210 -2.59 4.99 9.57
CA ALA A 210 -2.39 5.14 8.13
C ALA A 210 -0.95 5.51 7.73
N LEU A 211 -0.06 5.86 8.67
CA LEU A 211 1.37 6.05 8.39
C LEU A 211 2.10 4.74 8.14
N THR A 212 1.67 3.65 8.80
CA THR A 212 2.46 2.42 8.88
C THR A 212 2.55 1.72 7.52
N PHE A 213 1.41 1.57 6.84
CA PHE A 213 1.35 0.88 5.55
C PHE A 213 2.14 1.62 4.45
N PRO A 214 1.87 2.91 4.13
CA PRO A 214 2.55 3.61 3.05
C PRO A 214 4.07 3.73 3.25
N LEU A 215 4.51 4.02 4.48
CA LEU A 215 5.93 4.07 4.80
C LEU A 215 6.57 2.68 4.77
N GLY A 216 5.87 1.64 5.24
CA GLY A 216 6.32 0.26 5.17
C GLY A 216 6.58 -0.21 3.75
N VAL A 217 5.61 -0.01 2.86
CA VAL A 217 5.74 -0.46 1.46
C VAL A 217 6.74 0.37 0.66
N PHE A 218 6.89 1.65 0.98
CA PHE A 218 7.96 2.47 0.41
C PHE A 218 9.35 2.01 0.90
N THR A 219 9.45 1.60 2.16
CA THR A 219 10.68 1.02 2.74
C THR A 219 11.03 -0.32 2.08
N THR A 220 10.06 -1.22 1.88
CA THR A 220 10.31 -2.52 1.22
C THR A 220 10.75 -2.34 -0.23
N ALA A 221 10.16 -1.40 -0.97
CA ALA A 221 10.62 -1.04 -2.31
C ALA A 221 12.07 -0.52 -2.28
N THR A 222 12.38 0.41 -1.37
CA THR A 222 13.73 0.97 -1.17
C THR A 222 14.77 -0.12 -0.90
N LEU A 223 14.48 -1.05 0.01
CA LEU A 223 15.35 -2.20 0.31
C LEU A 223 15.49 -3.15 -0.87
N SER A 224 14.44 -3.31 -1.69
CA SER A 224 14.49 -4.16 -2.89
C SER A 224 15.46 -3.59 -3.94
N PHE A 225 15.46 -2.26 -4.15
CA PHE A 225 16.48 -1.62 -4.99
C PHE A 225 17.89 -1.82 -4.43
N GLY A 226 18.06 -1.69 -3.11
CA GLY A 226 19.35 -1.94 -2.46
C GLY A 226 19.90 -3.33 -2.72
N LYS A 227 19.04 -4.35 -2.69
CA LYS A 227 19.42 -5.74 -2.99
C LYS A 227 19.70 -5.98 -4.47
N ILE A 228 18.87 -5.46 -5.37
CA ILE A 228 19.00 -5.71 -6.82
C ILE A 228 20.19 -4.97 -7.41
N LEU A 229 20.42 -3.73 -6.99
CA LEU A 229 21.52 -2.88 -7.48
C LEU A 229 22.83 -3.06 -6.70
N ASP A 230 22.85 -3.90 -5.67
CA ASP A 230 23.95 -3.99 -4.69
C ASP A 230 24.37 -2.60 -4.16
N SER A 231 23.37 -1.79 -3.80
CA SER A 231 23.55 -0.36 -3.53
C SER A 231 23.49 -0.05 -2.04
N MET A 232 24.63 0.29 -1.46
CA MET A 232 24.73 0.74 -0.07
C MET A 232 23.86 1.98 0.22
N PHE A 233 23.68 2.87 -0.76
CA PHE A 233 22.79 4.03 -0.61
C PHE A 233 21.35 3.60 -0.28
N PHE A 234 20.77 2.72 -1.10
CA PHE A 234 19.40 2.25 -0.90
C PHE A 234 19.27 1.38 0.36
N LEU A 235 20.30 0.60 0.71
CA LEU A 235 20.31 -0.19 1.94
C LEU A 235 20.32 0.68 3.20
N VAL A 236 21.18 1.72 3.25
CA VAL A 236 21.23 2.67 4.37
C VAL A 236 19.92 3.46 4.46
N LEU A 237 19.41 3.95 3.33
CA LEU A 237 18.14 4.67 3.29
C LEU A 237 16.97 3.79 3.77
N GLY A 238 16.93 2.53 3.32
CA GLY A 238 15.95 1.55 3.78
C GLY A 238 16.05 1.27 5.28
N ALA A 239 17.27 1.22 5.84
CA ALA A 239 17.48 1.08 7.28
C ALA A 239 16.94 2.29 8.06
N ILE A 240 17.22 3.51 7.60
CA ILE A 240 16.70 4.76 8.20
C ILE A 240 15.16 4.75 8.19
N PHE A 241 14.54 4.42 7.06
CA PHE A 241 13.09 4.34 6.95
C PHE A 241 12.52 3.25 7.87
N THR A 242 13.19 2.10 7.98
CA THR A 242 12.79 1.01 8.88
C THR A 242 12.81 1.47 10.35
N CYS A 243 13.90 2.08 10.81
CA CYS A 243 13.99 2.61 12.17
C CYS A 243 12.91 3.66 12.45
N SER A 244 12.70 4.59 11.50
CA SER A 244 11.68 5.62 11.62
C SER A 244 10.27 5.03 11.72
N LEU A 245 9.97 4.01 10.90
CA LEU A 245 8.70 3.30 10.91
C LEU A 245 8.47 2.57 12.24
N VAL A 246 9.49 1.93 12.80
CA VAL A 246 9.39 1.27 14.12
C VAL A 246 9.06 2.29 15.22
N LEU A 247 9.72 3.46 15.22
CA LEU A 247 9.46 4.52 16.19
C LEU A 247 8.03 5.09 16.05
N ILE A 248 7.57 5.32 14.81
CA ILE A 248 6.20 5.74 14.54
C ILE A 248 5.22 4.69 15.04
N TRP A 249 5.44 3.41 14.72
CA TRP A 249 4.58 2.31 15.13
C TRP A 249 4.47 2.20 16.66
N LEU A 250 5.61 2.26 17.38
CA LEU A 250 5.63 2.24 18.84
C LEU A 250 4.87 3.42 19.44
N SER A 251 5.03 4.61 18.87
CA SER A 251 4.36 5.83 19.32
C SER A 251 2.84 5.74 19.12
N VAL A 252 2.40 5.27 17.95
CA VAL A 252 0.96 5.09 17.65
C VAL A 252 0.38 4.00 18.54
N MET A 253 1.08 2.87 18.70
CA MET A 253 0.66 1.78 19.59
C MET A 253 0.49 2.25 21.03
N ALA A 254 1.47 2.98 21.59
CA ALA A 254 1.38 3.50 22.96
C ALA A 254 0.17 4.43 23.15
N LYS A 255 -0.09 5.33 22.18
CA LYS A 255 -1.26 6.21 22.21
C LYS A 255 -2.58 5.45 22.05
N THR A 256 -2.62 4.42 21.19
CA THR A 256 -3.78 3.54 21.05
C THR A 256 -4.05 2.78 22.33
N LEU A 257 -3.03 2.19 22.98
CA LEU A 257 -3.18 1.50 24.25
C LEU A 257 -3.71 2.44 25.33
N LYS A 258 -3.13 3.65 25.45
CA LYS A 258 -3.65 4.68 26.37
C LYS A 258 -5.13 4.96 26.10
N GLY A 259 -5.50 5.16 24.84
CA GLY A 259 -6.88 5.43 24.41
C GLY A 259 -7.85 4.27 24.63
N ILE A 260 -7.37 3.02 24.60
CA ILE A 260 -8.14 1.83 24.99
C ILE A 260 -8.40 1.85 26.49
N PHE A 261 -7.36 2.12 27.31
CA PHE A 261 -7.51 2.19 28.77
C PHE A 261 -8.40 3.36 29.22
N THR A 262 -8.39 4.49 28.49
CA THR A 262 -9.28 5.64 28.76
C THR A 262 -10.66 5.50 28.13
N THR A 263 -10.92 4.43 27.35
CA THR A 263 -12.13 4.20 26.54
C THR A 263 -12.43 5.24 25.45
N GLU A 264 -11.60 6.27 25.32
CA GLU A 264 -11.76 7.36 24.34
C GLU A 264 -11.71 6.85 22.88
N VAL A 265 -10.99 5.75 22.62
CA VAL A 265 -10.89 5.16 21.27
C VAL A 265 -12.20 4.55 20.79
N PHE A 266 -13.08 4.15 21.71
CA PHE A 266 -14.39 3.58 21.38
C PHE A 266 -15.50 4.62 21.31
N TYR A 267 -15.22 5.86 21.73
CA TYR A 267 -16.18 6.95 21.65
C TYR A 267 -16.26 7.47 20.22
N ALA A 268 -17.41 7.30 19.58
CA ALA A 268 -17.70 7.82 18.25
C ALA A 268 -18.59 9.07 18.38
N PRO A 269 -18.03 10.30 18.34
CA PRO A 269 -18.80 11.53 18.58
C PRO A 269 -19.95 11.71 17.59
N CYS A 270 -19.82 11.15 16.38
CA CYS A 270 -20.86 11.17 15.35
C CYS A 270 -22.09 10.32 15.67
N LEU A 271 -22.01 9.43 16.66
CA LEU A 271 -23.13 8.60 17.14
C LEU A 271 -23.76 9.16 18.43
N THR A 272 -23.25 10.28 18.95
CA THR A 272 -23.88 10.93 20.11
C THR A 272 -25.24 11.49 19.65
N PRO A 273 -26.38 11.04 20.22
CA PRO A 273 -27.67 11.58 19.84
C PRO A 273 -27.66 13.09 20.12
N VAL A 274 -28.06 13.89 19.12
CA VAL A 274 -28.30 15.31 19.31
C VAL A 274 -29.42 15.42 20.33
N THR A 275 -29.09 15.70 21.58
CA THR A 275 -30.08 16.09 22.58
C THR A 275 -30.69 17.40 22.09
N SER A 276 -31.89 17.33 21.53
CA SER A 276 -32.73 18.48 21.27
C SER A 276 -32.99 19.16 22.61
N SER A 277 -32.22 20.21 22.90
CA SER A 277 -32.53 21.14 23.98
C SER A 277 -33.78 21.93 23.58
N LEU A 278 -34.94 21.47 24.06
CA LEU A 278 -36.11 22.30 24.29
C LEU A 278 -36.08 22.78 25.75
#